data_AF-A0A817I9C6-F1
#
_entry.id   AF-A0A817I9C6-F1
#
_cell.length_a   1.000
_cell.length_b   1.000
_cell.length_c   1.000
_cell.angle_alpha   90.00
_cell.angle_beta   90.00
_cell.angle_gamma   90.00
#
_symmetry.space_group_name_H-M   'P 1'
#
loop_
_entity.id
_entity.type
_entity.pdbx_description
1 polymer ?
#
loop_
_entity_poly.entity_id
_entity_poly.type
_entity_poly.pdbx_seq_one_letter_code
_entity_poly.pdbx_strand_id
1 'polypeptide(L)'
;MPLSLVITLNVNFELKWCDDRLRWNTSQQVCLSKRNRSAIFFTANEIWVPDIVAINGPGKAEKEVKYQYPILAICTGIVRWSYQDKLVSYCELHVQNFPFDKQRCSILLQSTIYDSNEFKLRSLYKVVQLYNFINTEWKIAHVTIEEIDLYNPHYARYFSTIKINIELVRLSRFYVVKIILPFSIISSLGLFSFCLPTDSGEKITLTVSVLLSLTIYLQLISNYVPKNERGLCTLTLYSNIIYSFVFLSCLFNILTIFIYYQEQYFSRNKILKQKKPNLLFTIHQSLLELNKQRSKLSKKCRNIQKCLPKHIDINAHDMLHDVRYIRELLKDLHIRGNFTDFRHNLFYPKPSVKQLAVLVDRILFFIYLISMPSTLIILFKSNSQSNVLPTTTNQLLDLRRTAADPAPVYRGCPT
;
A
#
# COMPACT_ATOMS: atom_id res chain seq x y z
N MET A 1 -1.45 -14.71 19.96
CA MET A 1 -1.01 -13.58 20.81
C MET A 1 -1.26 -12.33 20.00
N PRO A 2 -2.10 -11.37 20.45
CA PRO A 2 -2.22 -10.12 19.73
C PRO A 2 -0.83 -9.48 19.69
N LEU A 3 -0.38 -9.00 18.52
CA LEU A 3 0.86 -8.24 18.40
C LEU A 3 0.73 -6.96 19.25
N SER A 4 1.13 -7.01 20.52
CA SER A 4 1.27 -5.84 21.37
C SER A 4 2.50 -5.08 20.90
N LEU A 5 2.27 -3.91 20.31
CA LEU A 5 3.36 -3.01 19.98
C LEU A 5 3.83 -2.31 21.26
N VAL A 6 5.11 -1.99 21.29
CA VAL A 6 5.78 -1.44 22.45
C VAL A 6 5.99 0.05 22.23
N ILE A 7 5.53 0.88 23.16
CA ILE A 7 5.88 2.30 23.21
C ILE A 7 7.07 2.46 24.15
N THR A 8 8.08 3.22 23.72
CA THR A 8 9.26 3.55 24.52
C THR A 8 9.41 5.07 24.59
N LEU A 9 9.51 5.61 25.80
CA LEU A 9 9.66 7.02 26.08
C LEU A 9 10.93 7.25 26.90
N ASN A 10 11.72 8.25 26.49
CA ASN A 10 12.79 8.77 27.34
C ASN A 10 12.18 9.82 28.27
N VAL A 11 12.24 9.60 29.58
CA VAL A 11 11.58 10.43 30.58
C VAL A 11 12.58 10.90 31.61
N ASN A 12 12.48 12.18 32.00
CA ASN A 12 13.14 12.68 33.20
C ASN A 12 12.18 12.51 34.38
N PHE A 13 12.54 11.65 35.33
CA PHE A 13 11.81 11.49 36.57
C PHE A 13 12.19 12.59 37.55
N GLU A 14 11.18 13.13 38.24
CA GLU A 14 11.34 14.00 39.39
C GLU A 14 10.52 13.41 40.53
N LEU A 15 11.19 12.77 41.48
CA LEU A 15 10.58 12.18 42.65
C LEU A 15 10.87 13.04 43.87
N LYS A 16 9.86 13.20 44.71
CA LYS A 16 9.96 13.90 45.99
C LYS A 16 9.18 13.12 47.04
N TRP A 17 9.86 12.80 48.13
CA TRP A 17 9.22 12.18 49.29
C TRP A 17 9.79 12.77 50.58
N CYS A 18 9.32 12.23 51.69
CA CYS A 18 9.66 12.66 53.03
C CYS A 18 10.18 11.47 53.82
N ASP A 19 11.31 11.65 54.50
CA ASP A 19 11.89 10.69 55.42
C ASP A 19 12.29 11.40 56.72
N ASP A 20 11.56 11.09 57.79
CA ASP A 20 11.77 11.73 59.09
C ASP A 20 13.10 11.33 59.73
N ARG A 21 13.68 10.19 59.34
CA ARG A 21 14.99 9.73 59.81
C ARG A 21 16.13 10.55 59.24
N LEU A 22 15.90 11.23 58.11
CA LEU A 22 16.86 12.11 57.45
C LEU A 22 16.65 13.59 57.83
N ARG A 23 15.97 13.87 58.95
CA ARG A 23 15.91 15.21 59.54
C ARG A 23 17.12 15.42 60.46
N TRP A 24 17.78 16.57 60.35
CA TRP A 24 18.86 16.95 61.27
C TRP A 24 18.68 18.38 61.75
N ASN A 25 19.11 18.61 63.00
CA ASN A 25 18.90 19.88 63.70
C ASN A 25 19.84 20.96 63.15
N THR A 26 19.32 21.74 62.22
CA THR A 26 19.87 23.05 61.84
C THR A 26 18.87 24.09 62.32
N SER A 27 19.34 25.28 62.72
CA SER A 27 18.44 26.37 63.08
C SER A 27 17.39 26.55 61.97
N GLN A 28 16.10 26.56 62.33
CA GLN A 28 14.99 26.51 61.38
C GLN A 28 15.11 27.61 60.30
N GLN A 29 15.72 28.75 60.66
CA GLN A 29 16.07 29.85 59.75
C GLN A 29 17.13 29.46 58.68
N VAL A 30 18.16 28.70 59.04
CA VAL A 30 19.20 28.21 58.10
C VAL A 30 18.62 27.15 57.17
N CYS A 31 17.83 26.22 57.71
CA CYS A 31 17.23 25.14 56.93
C CYS A 31 16.21 25.63 55.87
N LEU A 32 15.48 26.70 56.20
CA LEU A 32 14.48 27.32 55.33
C LEU A 32 15.06 28.43 54.42
N SER A 33 16.28 28.92 54.68
CA SER A 33 16.93 29.94 53.85
C SER A 33 17.30 29.39 52.47
N LYS A 34 16.85 30.05 51.39
CA LYS A 34 17.19 29.67 50.01
C LYS A 34 18.68 29.78 49.68
N ARG A 35 19.47 30.57 50.44
CA ARG A 35 20.91 30.78 50.22
C ARG A 35 21.81 29.83 51.02
N ASN A 36 21.38 29.39 52.21
CA ASN A 36 22.18 28.61 53.16
C ASN A 36 21.52 27.28 53.57
N ARG A 37 20.74 26.67 52.69
CA ARG A 37 20.09 25.38 52.98
C ARG A 37 21.13 24.27 53.05
N SER A 38 21.26 23.63 54.21
CA SER A 38 22.08 22.41 54.32
C SER A 38 21.39 21.26 53.60
N ALA A 39 22.12 20.61 52.69
CA ALA A 39 21.68 19.43 51.98
C ALA A 39 22.83 18.43 51.84
N ILE A 40 22.50 17.14 51.80
CA ILE A 40 23.44 16.04 51.71
C ILE A 40 23.05 15.19 50.51
N PHE A 41 24.06 14.72 49.76
CA PHE A 41 23.87 13.78 48.66
C PHE A 41 24.04 12.35 49.16
N PHE A 42 23.14 11.47 48.72
CA PHE A 42 23.17 10.04 48.97
C PHE A 42 23.16 9.28 47.65
N THR A 43 23.66 8.06 47.68
CA THR A 43 23.46 7.05 46.65
C THR A 43 22.22 6.21 46.97
N ALA A 44 21.66 5.54 45.96
CA ALA A 44 20.44 4.74 46.14
C ALA A 44 20.60 3.52 47.06
N ASN A 45 21.84 3.14 47.41
CA ASN A 45 22.11 2.03 48.33
C ASN A 45 22.18 2.47 49.81
N GLU A 46 22.29 3.77 50.09
CA GLU A 46 22.46 4.31 51.44
C GLU A 46 21.13 4.62 52.13
N ILE A 47 20.08 4.87 51.34
CA ILE A 47 18.76 5.28 51.83
C ILE A 47 17.65 4.51 51.09
N TRP A 48 16.47 4.47 51.69
CA TRP A 48 15.30 3.90 51.03
C TRP A 48 14.91 4.74 49.79
N VAL A 49 14.60 4.05 48.70
CA VAL A 49 14.12 4.64 47.45
C VAL A 49 12.86 3.92 46.96
N PRO A 50 11.88 4.63 46.38
CA PRO A 50 10.63 4.01 45.93
C PRO A 50 10.82 3.15 44.67
N ASP A 51 10.09 2.05 44.59
CA ASP A 51 10.16 1.03 43.53
C ASP A 51 9.12 1.25 42.42
N ILE A 52 9.08 2.46 41.86
CA ILE A 52 8.09 2.81 40.83
C ILE A 52 8.45 2.16 39.50
N VAL A 53 7.52 1.39 38.94
CA VAL A 53 7.69 0.66 37.66
C VAL A 53 6.46 0.79 36.76
N ALA A 54 6.65 0.61 35.45
CA ALA A 54 5.56 0.48 34.50
C ALA A 54 5.00 -0.96 34.52
N ILE A 55 3.82 -1.16 35.11
CA ILE A 55 3.23 -2.50 35.30
C ILE A 55 2.71 -3.11 34.00
N ASN A 56 2.34 -2.27 33.02
CA ASN A 56 1.81 -2.71 31.74
C ASN A 56 2.89 -2.77 30.64
N GLY A 57 4.13 -3.05 31.01
CA GLY A 57 5.26 -3.22 30.10
C GLY A 57 5.92 -4.60 30.20
N PRO A 58 6.95 -4.86 29.37
CA PRO A 58 7.66 -6.15 29.33
C PRO A 58 8.47 -6.51 30.60
N GLY A 59 8.40 -5.72 31.67
CA GLY A 59 9.22 -5.90 32.87
C GLY A 59 10.67 -5.44 32.68
N LYS A 60 11.47 -5.50 33.76
CA LYS A 60 12.86 -4.98 33.79
C LYS A 60 13.78 -5.78 32.86
N ALA A 61 14.41 -5.12 31.89
CA ALA A 61 15.39 -5.74 30.98
C ALA A 61 16.79 -5.08 30.97
N GLU A 62 17.00 -3.94 31.63
CA GLU A 62 18.30 -3.24 31.65
C GLU A 62 18.79 -2.99 33.09
N LYS A 63 20.13 -2.98 33.27
CA LYS A 63 20.79 -2.53 34.51
C LYS A 63 20.15 -1.21 34.93
N GLU A 64 19.66 -1.14 36.18
CA GLU A 64 18.91 0.02 36.68
C GLU A 64 19.81 1.28 36.76
N VAL A 65 19.99 1.97 35.63
CA VAL A 65 20.85 3.17 35.47
C VAL A 65 20.43 4.25 36.48
N LYS A 66 19.14 4.30 36.85
CA LYS A 66 18.61 5.21 37.87
C LYS A 66 19.42 5.21 39.18
N TYR A 67 19.96 4.06 39.62
CA TYR A 67 20.69 3.97 40.88
C TYR A 67 22.07 4.66 40.88
N GLN A 68 22.56 5.08 39.71
CA GLN A 68 23.80 5.87 39.58
C GLN A 68 23.56 7.35 39.83
N TYR A 69 22.30 7.82 39.78
CA TYR A 69 21.97 9.23 39.97
C TYR A 69 21.98 9.59 41.47
N PRO A 70 22.61 10.70 41.86
CA PRO A 70 22.65 11.12 43.25
C PRO A 70 21.27 11.58 43.73
N ILE A 71 20.99 11.33 45.01
CA ILE A 71 19.76 11.69 45.69
C ILE A 71 20.05 12.84 46.65
N LEU A 72 19.25 13.90 46.62
CA LEU A 72 19.43 15.07 47.47
C LEU A 72 18.47 15.03 48.65
N ALA A 73 19.00 14.92 49.87
CA ALA A 73 18.24 15.11 51.10
C ALA A 73 18.45 16.52 51.65
N ILE A 74 17.37 17.16 52.09
CA ILE A 74 17.37 18.49 52.71
C ILE A 74 17.13 18.32 54.21
N CYS A 75 17.72 19.18 55.05
CA CYS A 75 17.59 19.16 56.52
C CYS A 75 16.16 19.04 57.07
N THR A 76 15.14 19.41 56.30
CA THR A 76 13.72 19.22 56.65
C THR A 76 13.25 17.76 56.53
N GLY A 77 14.09 16.81 56.12
CA GLY A 77 13.71 15.42 55.80
C GLY A 77 13.08 15.27 54.41
N ILE A 78 13.06 16.33 53.60
CA ILE A 78 12.57 16.24 52.22
C ILE A 78 13.67 15.66 51.35
N VAL A 79 13.37 14.57 50.66
CA VAL A 79 14.27 13.91 49.73
C VAL A 79 13.81 14.16 48.30
N ARG A 80 14.76 14.43 47.40
CA ARG A 80 14.54 14.68 45.98
C ARG A 80 15.46 13.79 45.16
N TRP A 81 14.89 13.12 44.16
CA TRP A 81 15.63 12.29 43.24
C TRP A 81 15.21 12.61 41.82
N SER A 82 16.16 12.98 40.98
CA SER A 82 15.92 13.24 39.57
C SER A 82 16.89 12.43 38.72
N TYR A 83 16.36 11.71 37.75
CA TYR A 83 17.11 10.80 36.89
C TYR A 83 16.40 10.64 35.55
N GLN A 84 17.16 10.29 34.51
CA GLN A 84 16.60 9.95 33.21
C GLN A 84 16.50 8.43 33.07
N ASP A 85 15.36 7.96 32.58
CA ASP A 85 15.13 6.53 32.35
C ASP A 85 14.17 6.30 31.17
N LYS A 86 14.13 5.06 30.67
CA LYS A 86 13.23 4.62 29.61
C LYS A 86 11.97 4.01 30.20
N LEU A 87 10.82 4.58 29.89
CA LEU A 87 9.53 3.95 30.13
C LEU A 87 9.11 3.13 28.93
N VAL A 88 8.82 1.85 29.18
CA VAL A 88 8.40 0.89 28.17
C VAL A 88 7.04 0.31 28.58
N SER A 89 6.04 0.42 27.71
CA SER A 89 4.73 -0.20 27.94
C SER A 89 4.18 -0.86 26.66
N TYR A 90 3.26 -1.80 26.86
CA TYR A 90 2.45 -2.33 25.78
C TYR A 90 1.32 -1.36 25.43
N CYS A 91 1.12 -1.13 24.14
CA CYS A 91 0.02 -0.33 23.62
C CYS A 91 -0.77 -1.12 22.57
N GLU A 92 -2.09 -1.07 22.68
CA GLU A 92 -2.98 -1.60 21.65
C GLU A 92 -3.13 -0.58 20.52
N LEU A 93 -2.83 -0.99 19.28
CA LEU A 93 -2.96 -0.12 18.13
C LEU A 93 -4.27 -0.37 17.37
N HIS A 94 -4.96 0.73 17.07
CA HIS A 94 -6.13 0.75 16.20
C HIS A 94 -5.75 1.28 14.82
N VAL A 95 -5.57 0.36 13.86
CA VAL A 95 -4.97 0.66 12.54
C VAL A 95 -6.01 0.80 11.43
N GLN A 96 -7.30 0.78 11.78
CA GLN A 96 -8.41 0.89 10.82
C GLN A 96 -8.28 2.11 9.90
N ASN A 97 -7.87 3.26 10.44
CA ASN A 97 -7.73 4.51 9.67
C ASN A 97 -6.31 4.78 9.16
N PHE A 98 -5.42 3.79 9.18
CA PHE A 98 -4.05 3.97 8.69
C PHE A 98 -4.03 4.50 7.24
N PRO A 99 -3.18 5.50 6.89
CA PRO A 99 -2.15 6.17 7.71
C PRO A 99 -2.64 7.45 8.43
N PHE A 100 -3.95 7.70 8.49
CA PHE A 100 -4.56 8.87 9.14
C PHE A 100 -5.05 8.53 10.57
N ASP A 101 -4.37 7.58 11.21
CA ASP A 101 -4.73 7.00 12.49
C ASP A 101 -4.31 7.86 13.69
N LYS A 102 -5.12 7.74 14.75
CA LYS A 102 -4.83 8.25 16.10
C LYS A 102 -4.70 7.08 17.04
N GLN A 103 -3.68 7.07 17.87
CA GLN A 103 -3.41 6.01 18.83
C GLN A 103 -3.52 6.55 20.25
N ARG A 104 -4.06 5.75 21.16
CA ARG A 104 -4.17 6.07 22.58
C ARG A 104 -3.42 5.02 23.37
N CYS A 105 -2.27 5.41 23.90
CA CYS A 105 -1.44 4.54 24.72
C CYS A 105 -1.52 4.99 26.19
N SER A 106 -1.59 4.02 27.09
CA SER A 106 -1.54 4.28 28.53
C SER A 106 -0.27 3.67 29.13
N ILE A 107 0.34 4.37 30.07
CA ILE A 107 1.43 3.85 30.91
C ILE A 107 0.94 3.89 32.35
N LEU A 108 1.02 2.75 33.04
CA LEU A 108 0.59 2.59 34.42
C LEU A 108 1.81 2.49 35.31
N LEU A 109 2.09 3.55 36.09
CA LEU A 109 3.19 3.60 37.05
C LEU A 109 2.68 3.24 38.44
N GLN A 110 3.31 2.26 39.07
CA GLN A 110 2.91 1.73 40.37
C GLN A 110 4.12 1.24 41.16
N SER A 111 4.02 1.17 42.48
CA SER A 111 4.93 0.32 43.28
C SER A 111 4.62 -1.16 43.01
N THR A 112 5.66 -1.98 43.05
CA THR A 112 5.54 -3.44 42.89
C THR A 112 5.11 -4.10 44.20
N ILE A 113 5.55 -3.56 45.34
CA ILE A 113 5.38 -4.21 46.65
C ILE A 113 4.38 -3.50 47.57
N TYR A 114 4.29 -2.16 47.51
CA TYR A 114 3.48 -1.39 48.45
C TYR A 114 2.06 -1.18 47.96
N ASP A 115 1.09 -1.40 48.84
CA ASP A 115 -0.32 -1.11 48.56
C ASP A 115 -0.66 0.38 48.75
N SER A 116 -1.88 0.78 48.42
CA SER A 116 -2.32 2.18 48.46
C SER A 116 -2.38 2.79 49.86
N ASN A 117 -2.35 1.96 50.92
CA ASN A 117 -2.36 2.44 52.30
C ASN A 117 -0.94 2.76 52.78
N GLU A 118 0.05 2.01 52.31
CA GLU A 118 1.47 2.19 52.66
C GLU A 118 2.15 3.22 51.74
N PHE A 119 1.77 3.25 50.46
CA PHE A 119 2.43 4.05 49.45
C PHE A 119 1.42 4.74 48.53
N LYS A 120 1.42 6.07 48.57
CA LYS A 120 0.56 6.90 47.72
C LYS A 120 1.37 7.66 46.70
N LEU A 121 1.11 7.40 45.42
CA LEU A 121 1.65 8.19 44.32
C LEU A 121 0.77 9.40 44.06
N ARG A 122 1.41 10.57 43.95
CA ARG A 122 0.78 11.84 43.60
C ARG A 122 1.62 12.53 42.54
N SER A 123 0.96 13.12 41.54
CA SER A 123 1.65 13.83 40.49
C SER A 123 2.10 15.20 40.99
N LEU A 124 3.38 15.53 40.82
CA LEU A 124 3.91 16.86 41.15
C LEU A 124 3.36 17.95 40.22
N TYR A 125 3.06 17.58 38.98
CA TYR A 125 2.56 18.45 37.93
C TYR A 125 1.30 17.86 37.32
N LYS A 126 0.34 18.70 36.93
CA LYS A 126 -0.86 18.25 36.20
C LYS A 126 -0.61 18.06 34.70
N VAL A 127 0.52 18.56 34.19
CA VAL A 127 0.87 18.58 32.76
C VAL A 127 2.26 17.97 32.59
N VAL A 128 2.42 17.09 31.60
CA VAL A 128 3.73 16.56 31.21
C VAL A 128 4.46 17.60 30.36
N GLN A 129 5.66 17.98 30.78
CA GLN A 129 6.52 18.87 29.99
C GLN A 129 7.22 18.07 28.90
N LEU A 130 6.97 18.45 27.64
CA LEU A 130 7.61 17.85 26.48
C LEU A 130 8.95 18.56 26.23
N TYR A 131 10.07 17.88 26.51
CA TYR A 131 11.40 18.38 26.21
C TYR A 131 11.98 17.65 25.00
N ASN A 132 12.54 18.39 24.03
CA ASN A 132 13.23 17.84 22.85
C ASN A 132 12.45 16.79 22.04
N PHE A 133 11.13 16.95 21.88
CA PHE A 133 10.34 16.05 21.04
C PHE A 133 10.57 16.34 19.55
N ILE A 134 11.32 15.46 18.86
CA ILE A 134 11.54 15.54 17.41
C ILE A 134 10.49 14.70 16.70
N ASN A 135 9.66 15.35 15.89
CA ASN A 135 8.63 14.71 15.09
C ASN A 135 9.25 13.91 13.93
N THR A 136 9.34 12.58 14.04
CA THR A 136 9.79 11.71 12.93
C THR A 136 8.60 11.06 12.21
N GLU A 137 7.68 10.46 12.96
CA GLU A 137 6.52 9.74 12.42
C GLU A 137 5.22 10.07 13.17
N TRP A 138 5.34 10.44 14.44
CA TRP A 138 4.22 10.68 15.35
C TRP A 138 4.29 12.08 15.93
N LYS A 139 3.13 12.71 16.07
CA LYS A 139 2.91 13.93 16.83
C LYS A 139 2.14 13.58 18.10
N ILE A 140 2.62 14.04 19.26
CA ILE A 140 1.84 13.96 20.50
C ILE A 140 0.77 15.06 20.44
N ALA A 141 -0.50 14.67 20.49
CA ALA A 141 -1.63 15.60 20.50
C ALA A 141 -1.97 16.04 21.92
N HIS A 142 -2.18 15.08 22.82
CA HIS A 142 -2.58 15.32 24.20
C HIS A 142 -1.92 14.31 25.13
N VAL A 143 -1.56 14.76 26.33
CA VAL A 143 -1.09 13.89 27.42
C VAL A 143 -1.88 14.23 28.66
N THR A 144 -2.48 13.22 29.30
CA THR A 144 -3.19 13.38 30.57
C THR A 144 -2.61 12.48 31.64
N ILE A 145 -2.62 12.96 32.88
CA ILE A 145 -2.18 12.21 34.05
C ILE A 145 -3.40 12.01 34.94
N GLU A 146 -3.69 10.77 35.27
CA GLU A 146 -4.78 10.35 36.16
C GLU A 146 -4.19 9.63 37.38
N GLU A 147 -4.57 10.06 38.58
CA GLU A 147 -4.23 9.37 39.82
C GLU A 147 -5.39 8.42 40.18
N ILE A 148 -5.12 7.12 40.18
CA ILE A 148 -6.14 6.08 40.41
C ILE A 148 -5.62 5.01 41.35
N ASP A 149 -6.50 4.42 42.15
CA ASP A 149 -6.18 3.21 42.92
C ASP A 149 -6.72 2.00 42.16
N LEU A 150 -5.81 1.14 41.68
CA LEU A 150 -6.19 -0.07 40.94
C LEU A 150 -6.29 -1.24 41.91
N TYR A 151 -7.43 -1.94 41.87
CA TYR A 151 -7.62 -3.17 42.63
C TYR A 151 -6.91 -4.32 41.93
N ASN A 152 -6.01 -5.00 42.66
CA ASN A 152 -5.38 -6.22 42.18
C ASN A 152 -6.08 -7.44 42.81
N PRO A 153 -6.77 -8.27 42.00
CA PRO A 153 -7.50 -9.43 42.50
C PRO A 153 -6.58 -10.53 43.06
N HIS A 154 -5.33 -10.63 42.60
CA HIS A 154 -4.39 -11.64 43.10
C HIS A 154 -3.97 -11.38 44.56
N TYR A 155 -3.85 -10.11 44.94
CA TYR A 155 -3.45 -9.72 46.30
C TYR A 155 -4.62 -9.25 47.16
N ALA A 156 -5.83 -9.13 46.59
CA ALA A 156 -7.02 -8.58 47.22
C ALA A 156 -6.80 -7.19 47.85
N ARG A 157 -6.00 -6.34 47.18
CA ARG A 157 -5.60 -5.01 47.68
C ARG A 157 -5.65 -3.97 46.57
N TYR A 158 -5.77 -2.71 46.97
CA TYR A 158 -5.66 -1.55 46.08
C TYR A 158 -4.22 -1.07 46.02
N PHE A 159 -3.77 -0.65 44.85
CA PHE A 159 -2.44 -0.10 44.63
C PHE A 159 -2.54 1.30 44.02
N SER A 160 -1.80 2.24 44.59
CA SER A 160 -1.77 3.61 44.07
C SER A 160 -1.03 3.66 42.75
N THR A 161 -1.74 4.08 41.70
CA THR A 161 -1.26 4.06 40.31
C THR A 161 -1.37 5.45 39.68
N ILE A 162 -0.31 5.88 39.00
CA ILE A 162 -0.35 7.01 38.08
C ILE A 162 -0.55 6.48 36.67
N LYS A 163 -1.68 6.81 36.05
CA LYS A 163 -2.01 6.47 34.67
C LYS A 163 -1.71 7.67 33.77
N ILE A 164 -0.74 7.49 32.88
CA ILE A 164 -0.36 8.49 31.87
C ILE A 164 -0.99 8.08 30.55
N ASN A 165 -1.96 8.86 30.06
CA ASN A 165 -2.57 8.64 28.75
C ASN A 165 -1.93 9.56 27.72
N ILE A 166 -1.51 8.98 26.60
CA ILE A 166 -0.81 9.67 25.52
C ILE A 166 -1.60 9.45 24.24
N GLU A 167 -2.10 10.54 23.67
CA GLU A 167 -2.74 10.53 22.35
C GLU A 167 -1.72 10.91 21.28
N LEU A 168 -1.45 9.97 20.38
CA LEU A 168 -0.51 10.09 19.28
C LEU A 168 -1.26 10.22 17.96
N VAL A 169 -0.80 11.10 17.09
CA VAL A 169 -1.34 11.31 15.74
C VAL A 169 -0.23 11.06 14.73
N ARG A 170 -0.48 10.18 13.76
CA ARG A 170 0.51 9.87 12.71
C ARG A 170 0.67 11.02 11.73
N LEU A 171 1.91 11.32 11.35
CA LEU A 171 2.23 12.24 10.27
C LEU A 171 2.09 11.55 8.90
N SER A 172 0.88 11.52 8.37
CA SER A 172 0.50 10.75 7.17
C SER A 172 1.15 11.22 5.85
N ARG A 173 1.75 12.41 5.80
CA ARG A 173 2.31 13.00 4.56
C ARG A 173 3.30 12.09 3.84
N PHE A 174 4.16 11.41 4.60
CA PHE A 174 5.14 10.47 4.05
C PHE A 174 4.45 9.33 3.28
N TYR A 175 3.42 8.72 3.87
CA TYR A 175 2.65 7.63 3.26
C TYR A 175 1.84 8.09 2.06
N VAL A 176 1.28 9.31 2.09
CA VAL A 176 0.55 9.87 0.95
C VAL A 176 1.46 10.04 -0.25
N VAL A 177 2.62 10.68 -0.09
CA VAL A 177 3.52 10.98 -1.21
C VAL A 177 4.26 9.74 -1.70
N LYS A 178 4.70 8.85 -0.81
CA LYS A 178 5.55 7.70 -1.19
C LYS A 178 4.80 6.41 -1.48
N ILE A 179 3.57 6.25 -0.97
CA ILE A 179 2.80 5.00 -1.13
C ILE A 179 1.53 5.24 -1.93
N ILE A 180 0.66 6.14 -1.48
CA ILE A 180 -0.68 6.32 -2.09
C ILE A 180 -0.56 6.94 -3.49
N LEU A 181 0.26 7.97 -3.66
CA LEU A 181 0.40 8.69 -4.92
C LEU A 181 0.96 7.79 -6.05
N PRO A 182 2.10 7.09 -5.89
CA PRO A 182 2.62 6.21 -6.94
C PRO A 182 1.68 5.05 -7.27
N PHE A 183 1.03 4.46 -6.26
CA PHE A 183 0.04 3.40 -6.46
C PHE A 183 -1.15 3.87 -7.30
N SER A 184 -1.66 5.08 -7.03
CA SER A 184 -2.74 5.71 -7.79
C SER A 184 -2.34 6.02 -9.24
N ILE A 185 -1.09 6.45 -9.47
CA ILE A 185 -0.58 6.72 -10.81
C ILE A 185 -0.49 5.42 -11.61
N ILE A 186 0.08 4.36 -11.03
CA ILE A 186 0.20 3.06 -11.69
C ILE A 186 -1.18 2.46 -11.99
N SER A 187 -2.13 2.55 -11.05
CA SER A 187 -3.49 2.07 -11.31
C SER A 187 -4.17 2.87 -12.43
N SER A 188 -3.91 4.18 -12.55
CA SER A 188 -4.43 4.99 -13.66
C SER A 188 -3.90 4.55 -15.03
N LEU A 189 -2.70 3.96 -15.11
CA LEU A 189 -2.16 3.41 -16.36
C LEU A 189 -3.04 2.27 -16.91
N GLY A 190 -3.78 1.57 -16.04
CA GLY A 190 -4.77 0.58 -16.43
C GLY A 190 -5.90 1.14 -17.31
N LEU A 191 -6.27 2.42 -17.16
CA LEU A 191 -7.27 3.07 -18.03
C LEU A 191 -6.82 3.11 -19.49
N PHE A 192 -5.54 3.40 -19.72
CA PHE A 192 -5.00 3.49 -21.07
C PHE A 192 -5.06 2.14 -21.80
N SER A 193 -5.08 1.02 -21.08
CA SER A 193 -5.24 -0.31 -21.71
C SER A 193 -6.54 -0.46 -22.49
N PHE A 194 -7.62 0.20 -22.07
CA PHE A 194 -8.90 0.19 -22.79
C PHE A 194 -8.94 1.16 -23.97
N CYS A 195 -8.04 2.16 -23.99
CA CYS A 195 -7.90 3.08 -25.11
C CYS A 195 -7.06 2.51 -26.26
N LEU A 196 -6.22 1.49 -25.99
CA LEU A 196 -5.39 0.87 -27.01
C LEU A 196 -6.19 -0.08 -27.90
N PRO A 197 -6.02 -0.01 -29.23
CA PRO A 197 -6.64 -0.96 -30.15
C PRO A 197 -6.02 -2.36 -29.99
N THR A 198 -6.86 -3.40 -30.12
CA THR A 198 -6.45 -4.81 -30.02
C THR A 198 -5.46 -5.23 -31.12
N ASP A 199 -5.37 -4.48 -32.23
CA ASP A 199 -4.45 -4.74 -33.34
C ASP A 199 -2.98 -4.48 -32.99
N SER A 200 -2.70 -3.66 -31.96
CA SER A 200 -1.34 -3.27 -31.58
C SER A 200 -0.55 -4.41 -30.90
N GLY A 201 -1.23 -5.41 -30.33
CA GLY A 201 -0.60 -6.44 -29.49
C GLY A 201 -0.10 -5.94 -28.12
N GLU A 202 0.23 -4.65 -27.98
CA GLU A 202 0.72 -4.02 -26.75
C GLU A 202 -0.31 -3.92 -25.62
N LYS A 203 -1.61 -4.14 -25.93
CA LYS A 203 -2.70 -4.09 -24.94
C LYS A 203 -2.47 -5.08 -23.78
N ILE A 204 -2.04 -6.31 -24.08
CA ILE A 204 -1.80 -7.35 -23.05
C ILE A 204 -0.56 -6.98 -22.24
N THR A 205 0.53 -6.61 -22.92
CA THR A 205 1.81 -6.24 -22.30
C THR A 205 1.61 -5.14 -21.26
N LEU A 206 0.84 -4.09 -21.60
CA LEU A 206 0.51 -3.02 -20.68
C LEU A 206 -0.29 -3.53 -19.46
N THR A 207 -1.35 -4.30 -19.69
CA THR A 207 -2.21 -4.80 -18.57
C THR A 207 -1.46 -5.71 -17.60
N VAL A 208 -0.62 -6.60 -18.12
CA VAL A 208 0.17 -7.53 -17.30
C VAL A 208 1.26 -6.77 -16.54
N SER A 209 1.92 -5.80 -17.18
CA SER A 209 2.95 -4.97 -16.54
C SER A 209 2.38 -4.11 -15.41
N VAL A 210 1.19 -3.53 -15.59
CA VAL A 210 0.49 -2.79 -14.54
C VAL A 210 0.11 -3.72 -13.38
N LEU A 211 -0.43 -4.91 -13.68
CA LEU A 211 -0.78 -5.90 -12.65
C LEU A 211 0.45 -6.32 -11.82
N LEU A 212 1.56 -6.66 -12.49
CA LEU A 212 2.83 -7.00 -11.83
C LEU A 212 3.33 -5.86 -10.93
N SER A 213 3.31 -4.64 -11.45
CA SER A 213 3.74 -3.45 -10.71
C SER A 213 2.89 -3.25 -9.45
N LEU A 214 1.57 -3.41 -9.55
CA LEU A 214 0.67 -3.31 -8.39
C LEU A 214 0.92 -4.44 -7.38
N THR A 215 1.24 -5.66 -7.82
CA THR A 215 1.61 -6.76 -6.91
C THR A 215 2.85 -6.42 -6.10
N ILE A 216 3.90 -5.86 -6.72
CA ILE A 216 5.12 -5.42 -6.02
C ILE A 216 4.77 -4.32 -5.00
N TYR A 217 3.93 -3.35 -5.38
CA TYR A 217 3.49 -2.30 -4.45
C TYR A 217 2.64 -2.85 -3.29
N LEU A 218 1.80 -3.85 -3.50
CA LEU A 218 1.05 -4.49 -2.41
C LEU A 218 1.97 -5.18 -1.40
N GLN A 219 3.03 -5.84 -1.89
CA GLN A 219 4.07 -6.41 -1.01
C GLN A 219 4.78 -5.31 -0.23
N LEU A 220 5.11 -4.19 -0.88
CA LEU A 220 5.70 -3.03 -0.21
C LEU A 220 4.78 -2.48 0.88
N ILE A 221 3.48 -2.31 0.59
CA ILE A 221 2.48 -1.84 1.58
C ILE A 221 2.40 -2.81 2.77
N SER A 222 2.44 -4.13 2.53
CA SER A 222 2.42 -5.14 3.59
C SER A 222 3.61 -5.05 4.55
N ASN A 223 4.72 -4.43 4.14
CA ASN A 223 5.87 -4.22 5.01
C ASN A 223 5.72 -2.96 5.89
N TYR A 224 4.94 -1.98 5.45
CA TYR A 224 4.69 -0.73 6.19
C TYR A 224 3.49 -0.80 7.12
N VAL A 225 2.49 -1.62 6.78
CA VAL A 225 1.27 -1.77 7.59
C VAL A 225 1.56 -2.78 8.72
N PRO A 226 1.32 -2.42 9.99
CA PRO A 226 1.46 -3.36 11.09
C PRO A 226 0.51 -4.54 10.91
N LYS A 227 1.03 -5.76 11.16
CA LYS A 227 0.20 -6.97 11.15
C LYS A 227 -0.79 -6.88 12.31
N ASN A 228 -2.09 -6.86 12.01
CA ASN A 228 -3.13 -6.89 13.02
C ASN A 228 -4.22 -7.90 12.61
N GLU A 229 -4.61 -8.75 13.56
CA GLU A 229 -5.71 -9.71 13.38
C GLU A 229 -7.09 -9.06 13.56
N ARG A 230 -7.17 -7.93 14.29
CA ARG A 230 -8.44 -7.33 14.74
C ARG A 230 -9.16 -6.45 13.71
N GLY A 231 -8.62 -6.28 12.52
CA GLY A 231 -9.30 -5.56 11.44
C GLY A 231 -8.40 -5.11 10.30
N LEU A 232 -8.96 -5.05 9.09
CA LEU A 232 -8.29 -4.56 7.89
C LEU A 232 -8.14 -3.04 7.95
N CYS A 233 -6.96 -2.54 7.56
CA CYS A 233 -6.69 -1.11 7.44
C CYS A 233 -7.39 -0.52 6.20
N THR A 234 -7.86 0.73 6.26
CA THR A 234 -8.49 1.44 5.14
C THR A 234 -7.57 1.48 3.91
N LEU A 235 -6.26 1.74 4.10
CA LEU A 235 -5.28 1.69 3.01
C LEU A 235 -5.22 0.32 2.33
N THR A 236 -5.23 -0.77 3.11
CA THR A 236 -5.20 -2.15 2.61
C THR A 236 -6.50 -2.48 1.86
N LEU A 237 -7.65 -2.03 2.36
CA LEU A 237 -8.93 -2.20 1.66
C LEU A 237 -8.92 -1.47 0.31
N TYR A 238 -8.51 -0.20 0.31
CA TYR A 238 -8.35 0.61 -0.90
C TYR A 238 -7.45 -0.08 -1.93
N SER A 239 -6.26 -0.54 -1.52
CA SER A 239 -5.28 -1.13 -2.44
C SER A 239 -5.75 -2.49 -2.98
N ASN A 240 -6.41 -3.31 -2.16
CA ASN A 240 -6.96 -4.60 -2.60
C ASN A 240 -8.16 -4.44 -3.54
N ILE A 241 -9.04 -3.46 -3.31
CA ILE A 241 -10.16 -3.17 -4.22
C ILE A 241 -9.63 -2.76 -5.59
N ILE A 242 -8.66 -1.83 -5.64
CA ILE A 242 -8.03 -1.40 -6.89
C ILE A 242 -7.34 -2.57 -7.60
N TYR A 243 -6.58 -3.37 -6.87
CA TYR A 243 -5.92 -4.56 -7.42
C TYR A 243 -6.93 -5.54 -8.02
N SER A 244 -8.05 -5.78 -7.34
CA SER A 244 -9.11 -6.67 -7.82
C SER A 244 -9.76 -6.14 -9.10
N PHE A 245 -9.98 -4.82 -9.21
CA PHE A 245 -10.46 -4.19 -10.44
C PHE A 245 -9.46 -4.33 -11.60
N VAL A 246 -8.16 -4.13 -11.34
CA VAL A 246 -7.12 -4.28 -12.37
C VAL A 246 -7.01 -5.74 -12.82
N PHE A 247 -7.06 -6.68 -11.88
CA PHE A 247 -7.04 -8.10 -12.18
C PHE A 247 -8.24 -8.52 -13.04
N LEU A 248 -9.45 -8.08 -12.66
CA LEU A 248 -10.66 -8.35 -13.43
C LEU A 248 -10.62 -7.71 -14.82
N SER A 249 -10.10 -6.47 -14.92
CA SER A 249 -9.84 -5.79 -16.20
C SER A 249 -8.88 -6.60 -17.08
N CYS A 250 -7.80 -7.15 -16.51
CA CYS A 250 -6.86 -7.99 -17.24
C CYS A 250 -7.54 -9.26 -17.80
N LEU A 251 -8.38 -9.94 -17.01
CA LEU A 251 -9.14 -11.10 -17.47
C LEU A 251 -10.07 -10.76 -18.63
N PHE A 252 -10.81 -9.67 -18.53
CA PHE A 252 -11.68 -9.21 -19.62
C PHE A 252 -10.90 -8.80 -20.86
N ASN A 253 -9.75 -8.14 -20.70
CA ASN A 253 -8.87 -7.80 -21.83
C ASN A 253 -8.37 -9.06 -22.55
N ILE A 254 -8.01 -10.11 -21.82
CA ILE A 254 -7.65 -11.42 -22.43
C ILE A 254 -8.84 -12.02 -23.17
N LEU A 255 -10.04 -12.00 -22.58
CA LEU A 255 -11.26 -12.51 -23.21
C LEU A 255 -11.63 -11.75 -24.50
N THR A 256 -11.53 -10.42 -24.49
CA THR A 256 -11.83 -9.58 -25.68
C THR A 256 -10.87 -9.89 -26.82
N ILE A 257 -9.59 -10.10 -26.52
CA ILE A 257 -8.58 -10.48 -27.51
C ILE A 257 -8.82 -11.90 -28.02
N PHE A 258 -9.17 -12.85 -27.15
CA PHE A 258 -9.53 -14.21 -27.57
C PHE A 258 -10.70 -14.20 -28.57
N ILE A 259 -11.77 -13.45 -28.25
CA ILE A 259 -12.93 -13.27 -29.15
C ILE A 259 -12.49 -12.64 -30.48
N TYR A 260 -11.64 -11.61 -30.43
CA TYR A 260 -11.11 -10.93 -31.62
C TYR A 260 -10.36 -11.89 -32.54
N TYR A 261 -9.44 -12.69 -32.01
CA TYR A 261 -8.69 -13.68 -32.80
C TYR A 261 -9.57 -14.80 -33.34
N GLN A 262 -10.53 -15.30 -32.55
CA GLN A 262 -11.45 -16.33 -33.00
C GLN A 262 -12.28 -15.86 -34.19
N GLU A 263 -12.74 -14.60 -34.17
CA GLU A 263 -13.48 -14.00 -35.28
C GLU A 263 -12.59 -13.78 -36.52
N GLN A 264 -11.36 -13.30 -36.33
CA GLN A 264 -10.40 -13.12 -37.43
C GLN A 264 -10.07 -14.47 -38.10
N TYR A 265 -9.89 -15.54 -37.32
CA TYR A 265 -9.68 -16.90 -37.82
C TYR A 265 -10.89 -17.41 -38.61
N PHE A 266 -12.11 -17.23 -38.10
CA PHE A 266 -13.32 -17.66 -38.79
C PHE A 266 -13.53 -16.90 -40.11
N SER A 267 -13.32 -15.57 -40.10
CA SER A 267 -13.39 -14.73 -41.30
C SER A 267 -12.36 -15.15 -42.35
N ARG A 268 -11.10 -15.40 -41.95
CA ARG A 268 -10.03 -15.86 -42.85
C ARG A 268 -10.32 -17.23 -43.44
N ASN A 269 -10.84 -18.17 -42.64
CA ASN A 269 -11.24 -19.50 -43.11
C ASN A 269 -12.45 -19.47 -44.05
N LYS A 270 -13.42 -18.58 -43.83
CA LYS A 270 -14.56 -18.39 -44.73
C LYS A 270 -14.09 -17.86 -46.09
N ILE A 271 -13.18 -16.88 -46.10
CA ILE A 271 -12.56 -16.34 -47.33
C ILE A 271 -11.75 -17.43 -48.05
N LEU A 272 -10.95 -18.22 -47.34
CA LEU A 272 -10.20 -19.33 -47.92
C LEU A 272 -11.10 -20.42 -48.52
N LYS A 273 -12.21 -20.75 -47.84
CA LYS A 273 -13.22 -21.69 -48.36
C LYS A 273 -13.95 -21.15 -49.59
N GLN A 274 -14.21 -19.84 -49.69
CA GLN A 274 -14.80 -19.22 -50.88
C GLN A 274 -13.81 -19.08 -52.05
N LYS A 275 -12.53 -18.81 -51.78
CA LYS A 275 -11.50 -18.69 -52.83
C LYS A 275 -11.12 -20.03 -53.46
N LYS A 276 -11.16 -21.14 -52.70
CA LYS A 276 -10.84 -22.49 -53.20
C LYS A 276 -11.64 -22.92 -54.44
N PRO A 277 -12.99 -22.88 -54.46
CA PRO A 277 -13.77 -23.31 -55.61
C PRO A 277 -13.61 -22.38 -56.82
N ASN A 278 -13.50 -21.06 -56.61
CA ASN A 278 -13.28 -20.12 -57.71
C ASN A 278 -11.92 -20.32 -58.38
N LEU A 279 -10.85 -20.53 -57.60
CA LEU A 279 -9.53 -20.82 -58.17
C LEU A 279 -9.53 -22.14 -58.93
N LEU A 280 -10.16 -23.19 -58.39
CA LEU A 280 -10.28 -24.50 -59.03
C LEU A 280 -11.10 -24.41 -60.32
N PHE A 281 -12.16 -23.60 -60.33
CA PHE A 281 -12.98 -23.32 -61.51
C PHE A 281 -12.20 -22.54 -62.57
N THR A 282 -11.44 -21.50 -62.21
CA THR A 282 -10.60 -20.74 -63.14
C THR A 282 -9.49 -21.62 -63.75
N ILE A 283 -8.88 -22.50 -62.95
CA ILE A 283 -7.88 -23.47 -63.44
C ILE A 283 -8.55 -24.49 -64.38
N HIS A 284 -9.75 -24.98 -64.05
CA HIS A 284 -10.46 -25.92 -64.91
C HIS A 284 -10.87 -25.30 -66.25
N GLN A 285 -11.35 -24.06 -66.24
CA GLN A 285 -11.78 -23.33 -67.43
C GLN A 285 -10.60 -22.99 -68.36
N SER A 286 -9.46 -22.58 -67.80
CA SER A 286 -8.22 -22.36 -68.57
C SER A 286 -7.66 -23.65 -69.18
N LEU A 287 -7.70 -24.78 -68.45
CA LEU A 287 -7.36 -26.10 -69.01
C LEU A 287 -8.31 -26.52 -70.16
N LEU A 288 -9.60 -26.18 -70.05
CA LEU A 288 -10.59 -26.49 -71.07
C LEU A 288 -10.38 -25.67 -72.35
N GLU A 289 -9.98 -24.40 -72.23
CA GLU A 289 -9.60 -23.57 -73.37
C GLU A 289 -8.32 -24.06 -74.05
N LEU A 290 -7.31 -24.44 -73.27
CA LEU A 290 -6.07 -25.04 -73.80
C LEU A 290 -6.37 -26.34 -74.58
N ASN A 291 -7.28 -27.18 -74.08
CA ASN A 291 -7.72 -28.38 -74.81
C ASN A 291 -8.51 -28.05 -76.09
N LYS A 292 -9.37 -27.02 -76.07
CA LYS A 292 -10.06 -26.55 -77.28
C LYS A 292 -9.07 -26.03 -78.33
N GLN A 293 -8.07 -25.25 -77.91
CA GLN A 293 -7.01 -24.77 -78.80
C GLN A 293 -6.18 -25.92 -79.38
N ARG A 294 -5.78 -26.90 -78.55
CA ARG A 294 -5.12 -28.14 -79.01
C ARG A 294 -5.95 -28.91 -80.03
N SER A 295 -7.27 -29.01 -79.83
CA SER A 295 -8.17 -29.68 -80.77
C SER A 295 -8.30 -28.94 -82.10
N LYS A 296 -8.33 -27.59 -82.08
CA LYS A 296 -8.33 -26.76 -83.28
C LYS A 296 -7.00 -26.88 -84.04
N LEU A 297 -5.87 -26.90 -83.32
CA LEU A 297 -4.55 -27.12 -83.89
C LEU A 297 -4.45 -28.51 -84.53
N SER A 298 -4.95 -29.57 -83.87
CA SER A 298 -5.03 -30.93 -84.41
C SER A 298 -5.87 -31.03 -85.68
N LYS A 299 -7.01 -30.31 -85.75
CA LYS A 299 -7.84 -30.25 -86.96
C LYS A 299 -7.19 -29.44 -88.08
N LYS A 300 -6.46 -28.38 -87.74
CA LYS A 300 -5.70 -27.56 -88.69
C LYS A 300 -4.49 -28.33 -89.24
N CYS A 301 -3.78 -29.10 -88.41
CA CYS A 301 -2.70 -30.00 -88.84
C CYS A 301 -3.22 -31.16 -89.71
N ARG A 302 -4.42 -31.69 -89.45
CA ARG A 302 -5.06 -32.67 -90.36
C ARG A 302 -5.35 -32.12 -91.76
N ASN A 303 -5.61 -30.82 -91.87
CA ASN A 303 -5.77 -30.14 -93.16
C ASN A 303 -4.41 -29.79 -93.81
N ILE A 304 -3.37 -29.53 -93.01
CA ILE A 304 -2.00 -29.29 -93.51
C ILE A 304 -1.34 -30.59 -93.98
N GLN A 305 -1.72 -31.75 -93.42
CA GLN A 305 -1.21 -33.06 -93.83
C GLN A 305 -1.71 -33.53 -95.20
N LYS A 306 -2.64 -32.80 -95.84
CA LYS A 306 -3.02 -32.98 -97.26
C LYS A 306 -2.17 -32.15 -98.23
N CYS A 307 -1.26 -31.30 -97.75
CA CYS A 307 -0.47 -30.39 -98.59
C CYS A 307 1.05 -30.46 -98.33
N LEU A 308 1.59 -31.53 -97.72
CA LEU A 308 3.05 -31.68 -97.56
C LEU A 308 3.62 -32.84 -98.39
N PRO A 309 4.75 -32.66 -99.11
CA PRO A 309 5.44 -33.72 -99.82
C PRO A 309 6.06 -34.75 -98.85
N LYS A 310 6.26 -35.97 -99.33
CA LYS A 310 6.96 -37.04 -98.59
C LYS A 310 8.41 -36.62 -98.28
N HIS A 311 8.78 -36.81 -97.01
CA HIS A 311 10.06 -36.51 -96.33
C HIS A 311 10.10 -35.18 -95.56
N ILE A 312 9.79 -35.27 -94.26
CA ILE A 312 10.46 -34.65 -93.11
C ILE A 312 9.80 -35.25 -91.86
N ASP A 313 10.56 -35.99 -91.04
CA ASP A 313 10.15 -36.41 -89.71
C ASP A 313 10.29 -35.22 -88.75
N ILE A 314 9.18 -34.75 -88.19
CA ILE A 314 9.20 -33.75 -87.12
C ILE A 314 9.08 -34.48 -85.79
N ASN A 315 10.17 -34.43 -85.02
CA ASN A 315 10.33 -35.05 -83.71
C ASN A 315 9.34 -34.48 -82.68
N ALA A 316 8.72 -35.36 -81.89
CA ALA A 316 7.82 -35.01 -80.78
C ALA A 316 8.50 -34.22 -79.63
N HIS A 317 9.81 -33.97 -79.73
CA HIS A 317 10.61 -33.27 -78.74
C HIS A 317 10.40 -31.74 -78.76
N ASP A 318 10.10 -31.15 -79.93
CA ASP A 318 9.93 -29.70 -80.05
C ASP A 318 8.59 -29.20 -79.52
N MET A 319 7.55 -30.04 -79.47
CA MET A 319 6.26 -29.69 -78.85
C MET A 319 6.30 -29.65 -77.32
N LEU A 320 7.33 -30.24 -76.70
CA LEU A 320 7.48 -30.31 -75.24
C LEU A 320 8.14 -29.05 -74.66
N HIS A 321 8.76 -28.22 -75.50
CA HIS A 321 9.38 -26.97 -75.10
C HIS A 321 8.34 -25.89 -74.71
N ASP A 322 7.17 -25.87 -75.38
CA ASP A 322 6.09 -24.92 -75.12
C ASP A 322 5.42 -25.10 -73.74
N VAL A 323 5.35 -26.33 -73.22
CA VAL A 323 4.76 -26.60 -71.91
C VAL A 323 5.63 -26.05 -70.77
N ARG A 324 6.95 -26.02 -70.95
CA ARG A 324 7.88 -25.42 -69.98
C ARG A 324 7.77 -23.90 -69.96
N TYR A 325 7.59 -23.28 -71.13
CA TYR A 325 7.37 -21.83 -71.27
C TYR A 325 6.05 -21.39 -70.61
N ILE A 326 4.96 -22.15 -70.80
CA ILE A 326 3.66 -21.88 -70.16
C ILE A 326 3.73 -22.04 -68.63
N ARG A 327 4.53 -22.98 -68.12
CA ARG A 327 4.74 -23.17 -66.67
C ARG A 327 5.49 -21.99 -66.03
N GLU A 328 6.47 -21.42 -66.72
CA GLU A 328 7.17 -20.21 -66.28
C GLU A 328 6.26 -18.96 -66.37
N LEU A 329 5.45 -18.83 -67.43
CA LEU A 329 4.46 -17.74 -67.54
C LEU A 329 3.39 -17.79 -66.45
N LEU A 330 2.99 -18.99 -66.01
CA LEU A 330 2.08 -19.21 -64.88
C LEU A 330 2.70 -18.84 -63.53
N LYS A 331 4.02 -19.00 -63.37
CA LYS A 331 4.72 -18.50 -62.17
C LYS A 331 4.77 -16.98 -62.15
N ASP A 332 4.99 -16.34 -63.29
CA ASP A 332 5.02 -14.87 -63.40
C ASP A 332 3.63 -14.23 -63.19
N LEU A 333 2.55 -14.87 -63.65
CA LEU A 333 1.17 -14.44 -63.37
C LEU A 333 0.76 -14.65 -61.90
N HIS A 334 1.37 -15.59 -61.18
CA HIS A 334 1.15 -15.78 -59.74
C HIS A 334 1.78 -14.64 -58.91
N ILE A 335 2.84 -14.01 -59.42
CA ILE A 335 3.58 -12.94 -58.72
C ILE A 335 2.99 -11.55 -59.04
N ARG A 336 2.37 -11.34 -60.22
CA ARG A 336 1.72 -10.07 -60.60
C ARG A 336 0.26 -9.92 -60.19
N GLY A 337 -0.34 -10.90 -59.52
CA GLY A 337 -1.68 -10.85 -58.94
C GLY A 337 -1.81 -9.95 -57.69
N ASN A 338 -1.08 -8.83 -57.64
CA ASN A 338 -1.42 -7.69 -56.79
C ASN A 338 -2.65 -7.00 -57.39
N PHE A 339 -3.82 -7.57 -57.15
CA PHE A 339 -5.10 -6.89 -57.36
C PHE A 339 -5.37 -5.97 -56.16
N THR A 340 -4.66 -4.84 -56.14
CA THR A 340 -5.28 -3.59 -55.70
C THR A 340 -6.44 -3.27 -56.64
N ASP A 341 -7.57 -2.83 -56.09
CA ASP A 341 -8.84 -2.52 -56.77
C ASP A 341 -9.77 -3.68 -57.15
N PHE A 342 -10.37 -4.28 -56.12
CA PHE A 342 -11.84 -4.37 -56.10
C PHE A 342 -12.34 -3.96 -54.72
N ARG A 343 -12.11 -2.69 -54.41
CA ARG A 343 -12.59 -2.01 -53.21
C ARG A 343 -13.96 -1.42 -53.55
N HIS A 344 -15.02 -2.19 -53.35
CA HIS A 344 -16.22 -1.76 -52.66
C HIS A 344 -17.34 -2.79 -52.82
N ASN A 345 -17.96 -3.07 -51.68
CA ASN A 345 -19.20 -3.82 -51.52
C ASN A 345 -19.07 -5.33 -51.73
N LEU A 346 -18.92 -6.09 -50.63
CA LEU A 346 -19.96 -7.03 -50.19
C LEU A 346 -19.54 -7.77 -48.89
N PHE A 347 -20.42 -7.67 -47.89
CA PHE A 347 -20.60 -8.51 -46.70
C PHE A 347 -19.62 -8.41 -45.52
N TYR A 348 -19.98 -7.52 -44.60
CA TYR A 348 -19.61 -7.55 -43.18
C TYR A 348 -19.89 -8.94 -42.54
N PRO A 349 -18.99 -9.47 -41.68
CA PRO A 349 -19.33 -10.56 -40.78
C PRO A 349 -20.33 -10.05 -39.73
N LYS A 350 -21.10 -10.96 -39.08
CA LYS A 350 -22.19 -10.59 -38.16
C LYS A 350 -21.69 -9.52 -37.14
N PRO A 351 -22.28 -8.31 -37.12
CA PRO A 351 -21.78 -7.19 -36.32
C PRO A 351 -21.86 -7.43 -34.80
N SER A 352 -22.63 -8.41 -34.34
CA SER A 352 -23.02 -8.55 -32.95
C SER A 352 -21.87 -8.81 -31.97
N VAL A 353 -20.89 -9.66 -32.32
CA VAL A 353 -19.86 -10.10 -31.34
C VAL A 353 -18.71 -9.09 -31.21
N LYS A 354 -18.26 -8.49 -32.32
CA LYS A 354 -17.27 -7.40 -32.28
C LYS A 354 -17.83 -6.14 -31.62
N GLN A 355 -19.08 -5.79 -31.92
CA GLN A 355 -19.77 -4.70 -31.23
C GLN A 355 -19.95 -5.01 -29.75
N LEU A 356 -20.22 -6.26 -29.38
CA LEU A 356 -20.30 -6.68 -27.98
C LEU A 356 -18.95 -6.55 -27.27
N ALA A 357 -17.83 -6.97 -27.88
CA ALA A 357 -16.50 -6.82 -27.29
C ALA A 357 -16.13 -5.34 -27.08
N VAL A 358 -16.41 -4.48 -28.07
CA VAL A 358 -16.19 -3.02 -27.96
C VAL A 358 -17.11 -2.39 -26.92
N LEU A 359 -18.35 -2.86 -26.82
CA LEU A 359 -19.31 -2.42 -25.81
C LEU A 359 -18.84 -2.80 -24.40
N VAL A 360 -18.36 -4.02 -24.21
CA VAL A 360 -17.80 -4.50 -22.94
C VAL A 360 -16.58 -3.69 -22.54
N ASP A 361 -15.63 -3.45 -23.46
CA ASP A 361 -14.46 -2.59 -23.21
C ASP A 361 -14.88 -1.16 -22.80
N ARG A 362 -15.89 -0.57 -23.45
CA ARG A 362 -16.40 0.76 -23.09
C ARG A 362 -17.08 0.79 -21.73
N ILE A 363 -17.90 -0.22 -21.41
CA ILE A 363 -18.56 -0.32 -20.10
C ILE A 363 -17.50 -0.45 -18.99
N LEU A 364 -16.51 -1.32 -19.19
CA LEU A 364 -15.42 -1.51 -18.23
C LEU A 364 -14.58 -0.23 -18.07
N PHE A 365 -14.33 0.50 -19.15
CA PHE A 365 -13.67 1.81 -19.10
C PHE A 365 -14.44 2.79 -18.20
N PHE A 366 -15.75 2.93 -18.37
CA PHE A 366 -16.55 3.82 -17.52
C PHE A 366 -16.61 3.36 -16.06
N ILE A 367 -16.74 2.06 -15.81
CA ILE A 367 -16.69 1.49 -14.45
C ILE A 367 -15.36 1.83 -13.80
N TYR A 368 -14.24 1.64 -14.51
CA TYR A 368 -12.90 1.93 -14.00
C TYR A 368 -12.66 3.42 -13.77
N LEU A 369 -13.16 4.26 -14.68
CA LEU A 369 -13.08 5.72 -14.60
C LEU A 369 -13.81 6.27 -13.37
N ILE A 370 -14.90 5.63 -12.94
CA ILE A 370 -15.67 6.02 -11.74
C ILE A 370 -15.11 5.35 -10.47
N SER A 371 -14.65 4.10 -10.55
CA SER A 371 -14.18 3.35 -9.38
C SER A 371 -12.85 3.87 -8.81
N MET A 372 -11.94 4.36 -9.67
CA MET A 372 -10.64 4.88 -9.22
C MET A 372 -10.76 6.16 -8.37
N PRO A 373 -11.51 7.20 -8.80
CA PRO A 373 -11.70 8.39 -7.97
C PRO A 373 -12.53 8.10 -6.71
N SER A 374 -13.56 7.25 -6.81
CA SER A 374 -14.43 6.95 -5.65
C SER A 374 -13.69 6.21 -4.53
N THR A 375 -12.83 5.25 -4.87
CA THR A 375 -11.97 4.56 -3.88
C THR A 375 -10.97 5.50 -3.23
N LEU A 376 -10.40 6.45 -3.99
CA LEU A 376 -9.51 7.48 -3.45
C LEU A 376 -10.25 8.46 -2.52
N ILE A 377 -11.48 8.86 -2.87
CA ILE A 377 -12.33 9.71 -2.02
C ILE A 377 -12.65 8.98 -0.71
N ILE A 378 -12.95 7.68 -0.73
CA ILE A 378 -13.19 6.89 0.48
C ILE A 378 -11.97 6.90 1.39
N LEU A 379 -10.76 6.72 0.83
CA LEU A 379 -9.50 6.77 1.56
C LEU A 379 -9.28 8.14 2.24
N PHE A 380 -9.52 9.25 1.54
CA PHE A 380 -9.38 10.59 2.11
C PHE A 380 -10.55 11.02 2.99
N LYS A 381 -11.74 10.44 2.83
CA LYS A 381 -12.87 10.70 3.74
C LYS A 381 -12.61 10.13 5.13
N SER A 382 -11.89 9.01 5.22
CA SER A 382 -11.35 8.49 6.49
C SER A 382 -10.49 9.53 7.23
N ASN A 383 -9.74 10.37 6.50
CA ASN A 383 -9.00 11.50 7.07
C ASN A 383 -9.91 12.65 7.58
N SER A 384 -11.11 12.83 7.03
CA SER A 384 -12.05 13.86 7.52
C SER A 384 -12.73 13.45 8.84
N GLN A 385 -13.09 12.17 8.99
CA GLN A 385 -13.74 11.68 10.21
C GLN A 385 -12.79 11.70 11.41
N SER A 386 -11.48 11.56 11.20
CA SER A 386 -10.49 11.74 12.28
C SER A 386 -10.32 13.21 12.71
N ASN A 387 -10.78 14.18 11.93
CA ASN A 387 -10.73 15.61 12.24
C ASN A 387 -12.03 16.17 12.85
N VAL A 388 -13.10 15.38 12.95
CA VAL A 388 -14.39 15.81 13.52
C VAL A 388 -14.54 15.29 14.96
N LEU A 389 -13.89 15.96 15.91
CA LEU A 389 -14.34 16.13 17.30
C LEU A 389 -13.71 17.43 17.83
N PRO A 390 -14.41 18.19 18.69
CA PRO A 390 -14.38 19.63 18.68
C PRO A 390 -13.02 20.20 19.08
N THR A 391 -12.74 21.36 18.51
CA THR A 391 -11.84 22.38 19.03
C THR A 391 -12.21 22.77 20.46
N THR A 392 -11.96 21.92 21.44
CA THR A 392 -11.82 22.31 22.82
C THR A 392 -10.35 22.53 23.08
N THR A 393 -9.96 23.80 22.96
CA THR A 393 -8.77 24.42 23.58
C THR A 393 -7.43 23.72 23.37
N ASN A 394 -6.60 24.39 22.57
CA ASN A 394 -5.15 24.34 22.62
C ASN A 394 -4.64 24.30 24.08
N GLN A 395 -4.39 23.11 24.63
CA GLN A 395 -3.44 22.90 25.71
C GLN A 395 -2.14 22.30 25.14
N LEU A 396 -1.67 22.86 24.02
CA LEU A 396 -0.24 22.91 23.75
C LEU A 396 0.24 24.19 24.42
N LEU A 397 0.68 24.05 25.67
CA LEU A 397 1.40 25.12 26.35
C LEU A 397 2.77 25.24 25.69
N ASP A 398 2.87 26.23 24.80
CA ASP A 398 4.11 26.80 24.31
C ASP A 398 4.94 27.26 25.51
N LEU A 399 5.98 26.50 25.85
CA LEU A 399 6.81 26.66 27.05
C LEU A 399 7.70 27.91 27.03
N ARG A 400 7.50 28.87 26.12
CA ARG A 400 8.15 30.19 26.21
C ARG A 400 7.38 31.22 27.04
N ARG A 401 6.14 30.96 27.48
CA ARG A 401 5.35 31.99 28.20
C ARG A 401 4.59 31.59 29.47
N THR A 402 4.59 30.34 29.91
CA THR A 402 4.00 29.99 31.21
C THR A 402 5.04 29.74 32.28
N ALA A 403 5.74 30.82 32.61
CA ALA A 403 6.26 31.03 33.95
C ALA A 403 5.16 31.73 34.76
N ALA A 404 4.15 31.01 35.25
CA ALA A 404 3.15 31.63 36.13
C ALA A 404 2.31 30.71 37.03
N ASP A 405 2.34 29.38 36.88
CA ASP A 405 1.69 28.53 37.89
C ASP A 405 2.74 28.09 38.92
N PRO A 406 2.63 28.53 40.19
CA PRO A 406 3.56 28.09 41.22
C PRO A 406 3.42 26.58 41.36
N ALA A 407 4.53 25.86 41.19
CA ALA A 407 4.63 24.46 41.61
C ALA A 407 4.00 24.33 43.00
N PRO A 408 3.14 23.33 43.25
CA PRO A 408 2.47 23.19 44.54
C PRO A 408 3.54 23.21 45.63
N VAL A 409 3.49 24.27 46.46
CA VAL A 409 4.36 24.41 47.61
C VAL A 409 3.85 23.41 48.64
N TYR A 410 4.23 22.14 48.47
CA TYR A 410 4.13 21.15 49.52
C TYR A 410 5.04 21.65 50.65
N ARG A 411 4.41 22.37 51.58
CA ARG A 411 4.99 22.88 52.82
C ARG A 411 5.35 21.68 53.68
N GLY A 412 6.63 21.30 53.64
CA GLY A 412 7.15 20.26 54.52
C GLY A 412 6.58 18.87 54.26
N CYS A 413 7.10 17.93 55.02
CA CYS A 413 6.49 16.63 55.18
C CYS A 413 5.21 16.78 56.00
N PRO A 414 4.12 16.07 55.66
CA PRO A 414 2.94 16.06 56.50
C PRO A 414 3.38 15.65 57.92
N THR A 415 3.01 16.48 58.90
CA THR A 415 3.23 16.22 60.33
C THR A 415 2.23 15.20 60.85
#